data_AF-A0A2H6FS67-F1
#
_entry.id   AF-A0A2H6FS67-F1
#
_cell.length_a   1.000
_cell.length_b   1.000
_cell.length_c   1.000
_cell.angle_alpha   90.00
_cell.angle_beta   90.00
_cell.angle_gamma   90.00
#
_symmetry.space_group_name_H-M   'P 1'
#
loop_
_entity.id
_entity.type
_entity.pdbx_description
1 polymer ?
#
loop_
_entity_poly.entity_id
_entity_poly.type
_entity_poly.pdbx_seq_one_letter_code
_entity_poly.pdbx_strand_id
1 'polypeptide(L)' 'MPQITLDLPFEKIVDTVKRLSEEDRERLFFAVNEDYARALGKMRDEARKEHQAGDSTPLKNLDKE' A
#
# COMPACT_ATOMS: atom_id res chain seq x y z
N MET A 1 1.43 11.70 -29.76
CA MET A 1 0.43 11.11 -28.83
C MET A 1 -0.60 12.19 -28.54
N PRO A 2 -1.91 11.90 -28.57
CA PRO A 2 -2.90 12.90 -28.20
C PRO A 2 -2.69 13.30 -26.74
N GLN A 3 -2.52 14.60 -26.48
CA GLN A 3 -2.46 15.15 -25.14
C GLN A 3 -3.90 15.18 -24.63
N ILE A 4 -4.29 14.21 -23.81
CA ILE A 4 -5.61 14.22 -23.16
C ILE A 4 -5.51 15.18 -21.98
N THR A 5 -5.94 16.42 -22.19
CA THR A 5 -6.08 17.40 -21.10
C THR A 5 -7.43 17.15 -20.43
N LEU A 6 -7.44 16.35 -19.36
CA LEU A 6 -8.61 16.18 -18.50
C LEU A 6 -8.70 17.40 -17.59
N ASP A 7 -9.68 18.28 -17.86
CA ASP A 7 -9.99 19.41 -17.00
C ASP A 7 -10.82 18.91 -15.80
N LEU A 8 -10.12 18.30 -14.84
CA LEU A 8 -10.72 17.68 -13.66
C LEU A 8 -10.30 18.47 -12.41
N PRO A 9 -11.22 19.23 -11.80
CA PRO A 9 -10.92 20.00 -10.59
C PRO A 9 -10.41 19.10 -9.47
N PHE A 10 -9.45 19.59 -8.72
CA PHE A 10 -8.86 18.85 -7.60
C PHE A 10 -9.90 18.39 -6.58
N GLU A 11 -10.93 19.21 -6.32
CA GLU A 11 -12.03 18.90 -5.42
C GLU A 11 -12.80 17.65 -5.86
N LYS A 12 -13.02 17.48 -7.18
CA LYS A 12 -13.67 16.27 -7.72
C LYS A 12 -12.79 15.04 -7.53
N ILE A 13 -11.48 15.17 -7.62
CA ILE A 13 -10.54 14.08 -7.35
C ILE A 13 -10.66 13.66 -5.88
N VAL A 14 -10.61 14.62 -4.96
CA VAL A 14 -10.75 14.37 -3.52
C VAL A 14 -12.07 13.68 -3.19
N ASP A 15 -13.19 14.18 -3.73
CA ASP A 15 -14.50 13.58 -3.50
C ASP A 15 -14.64 12.18 -4.10
N THR A 16 -13.97 11.92 -5.22
CA THR A 16 -13.93 10.58 -5.83
C THR A 16 -13.14 9.62 -4.94
N VAL A 17 -11.97 10.03 -4.45
CA VAL A 17 -11.13 9.22 -3.55
C VAL A 17 -11.88 8.88 -2.26
N LYS A 18 -12.66 9.81 -1.69
CA LYS A 18 -13.51 9.58 -0.52
C LYS A 18 -14.66 8.57 -0.73
N ARG A 19 -14.95 8.19 -1.98
CA ARG A 19 -15.98 7.17 -2.29
C ARG A 19 -15.40 5.80 -2.57
N LEU A 20 -14.08 5.71 -2.75
CA LEU A 20 -13.38 4.43 -2.90
C LEU A 20 -13.50 3.60 -1.63
N SER A 21 -13.45 2.28 -1.80
CA SER A 21 -13.29 1.32 -0.69
C SER A 21 -11.95 1.57 0.03
N GLU A 22 -11.80 1.05 1.25
CA GLU A 22 -10.53 1.16 1.98
C GLU A 22 -9.38 0.51 1.19
N GLU A 23 -9.62 -0.68 0.65
CA GLU A 23 -8.66 -1.41 -0.19
C GLU A 23 -8.25 -0.60 -1.43
N ASP A 24 -9.20 0.02 -2.13
CA ASP A 24 -8.89 0.81 -3.32
C ASP A 24 -8.18 2.12 -2.98
N ARG A 25 -8.47 2.73 -1.83
CA ARG A 25 -7.70 3.90 -1.35
C ARG A 25 -6.27 3.55 -1.04
N GLU A 26 -6.04 2.40 -0.39
CA GLU A 26 -4.71 1.91 -0.08
C GLU A 26 -3.92 1.64 -1.37
N ARG A 27 -4.53 0.94 -2.34
CA ARG A 27 -3.93 0.71 -3.66
C ARG A 27 -3.57 2.03 -4.35
N LEU A 28 -4.47 3.02 -4.32
CA LEU A 28 -4.20 4.34 -4.89
C LEU A 28 -3.06 5.06 -4.16
N PHE A 29 -3.02 5.00 -2.83
CA PHE A 29 -1.96 5.61 -2.03
C PHE A 29 -0.58 5.11 -2.46
N PHE A 30 -0.40 3.78 -2.58
CA PHE A 30 0.88 3.22 -3.01
C PHE A 30 1.17 3.45 -4.49
N ALA A 31 0.15 3.57 -5.34
CA ALA A 31 0.34 3.89 -6.76
C ALA A 31 0.89 5.30 -6.99
N VAL A 32 0.48 6.28 -6.17
CA VAL A 32 0.94 7.68 -6.30
C VAL A 32 2.15 8.01 -5.42
N ASN A 33 2.46 7.17 -4.43
CA ASN A 33 3.60 7.35 -3.52
C ASN A 33 4.62 6.21 -3.68
N GLU A 34 5.46 6.31 -4.72
CA GLU A 34 6.45 5.26 -5.05
C GLU A 34 7.43 4.94 -3.91
N ASP A 35 7.84 5.94 -3.12
CA ASP A 35 8.76 5.73 -1.99
C ASP A 35 8.15 4.84 -0.91
N TYR A 36 6.88 5.06 -0.59
CA TYR A 36 6.15 4.22 0.35
C TYR A 36 5.93 2.81 -0.21
N ALA A 37 5.63 2.69 -1.50
CA ALA A 37 5.51 1.38 -2.15
C ALA A 37 6.84 0.61 -2.11
N ARG A 38 7.97 1.29 -2.36
CA ARG A 38 9.32 0.70 -2.23
C ARG A 38 9.62 0.27 -0.80
N ALA A 39 9.30 1.10 0.18
CA ALA A 39 9.50 0.78 1.60
C ALA A 39 8.68 -0.46 2.01
N LEU A 40 7.41 -0.52 1.65
CA LEU A 40 6.55 -1.67 1.92
C LEU A 40 7.09 -2.96 1.26
N GLY A 41 7.58 -2.85 0.01
CA GLY A 41 8.24 -3.95 -0.69
C GLY A 41 9.44 -4.50 0.09
N LYS A 42 10.34 -3.62 0.54
CA LYS A 42 11.52 -4.00 1.34
C LYS A 42 11.13 -4.67 2.66
N MET A 43 10.16 -4.11 3.39
CA MET A 43 9.67 -4.68 4.64
C MET A 43 9.12 -6.10 4.44
N ARG A 44 8.36 -6.32 3.35
CA ARG A 44 7.83 -7.64 3.02
C ARG A 44 8.94 -8.64 2.71
N ASP A 45 9.96 -8.21 1.98
CA ASP A 45 11.08 -9.07 1.58
C ASP A 45 11.96 -9.43 2.80
N GLU A 46 12.17 -8.48 3.72
CA GLU A 46 12.85 -8.71 5.01
C GLU A 46 12.06 -9.69 5.89
N ALA A 47 10.76 -9.46 6.09
CA ALA A 47 9.91 -10.37 6.86
C ALA A 47 9.90 -11.80 6.29
N ARG A 48 9.92 -11.94 4.96
CA ARG A 48 10.03 -13.25 4.31
C ARG A 48 11.39 -13.90 4.57
N LYS A 49 12.48 -13.13 4.53
CA LYS A 49 13.82 -13.62 4.81
C LYS A 49 13.95 -14.09 6.27
N GLU A 50 13.46 -13.32 7.23
CA GLU A 50 13.44 -13.68 8.65
C GLU A 50 12.61 -14.95 8.89
N HIS A 51 11.43 -15.05 8.27
CA HIS A 51 10.61 -16.25 8.34
C HIS A 51 11.34 -17.50 7.81
N GLN A 52 12.06 -17.36 6.68
CA GLN A 52 12.87 -18.45 6.13
C GLN A 52 14.09 -18.81 7.00
N ALA A 53 14.65 -17.85 7.71
CA ALA A 53 15.73 -18.06 8.67
C ALA A 53 15.26 -18.72 9.99
N GLY A 54 13.94 -18.78 10.23
CA GLY A 54 13.36 -19.27 11.47
C GLY A 54 13.21 -18.19 12.55
N ASP A 55 13.59 -16.95 12.25
CA ASP A 55 13.53 -15.78 13.14
C ASP A 55 12.15 -15.12 13.10
N SER A 56 11.09 -15.92 13.07
CA SER A 56 9.70 -15.43 13.05
C SER A 56 8.85 -16.19 14.05
N THR A 57 7.98 -15.47 14.76
CA THR A 57 7.05 -16.06 15.71
C THR A 57 5.72 -16.38 15.02
N PRO A 58 5.24 -17.63 15.06
CA PRO A 58 3.91 -17.96 14.57
C PRO A 58 2.82 -17.19 15.32
N LEU A 59 1.83 -16.66 14.61
CA LEU A 59 0.68 -15.91 15.18
C LEU A 59 0.01 -16.63 16.36
N LYS A 60 -0.18 -17.95 16.28
CA LYS A 60 -0.75 -18.77 17.37
C LYS A 60 0.05 -18.77 18.68
N ASN A 61 1.30 -18.30 18.66
CA ASN A 61 2.17 -18.21 19.82
C ASN A 61 2.25 -16.78 20.40
N LEU A 62 1.66 -15.78 19.74
CA LEU A 62 1.64 -14.38 20.20
C LEU A 62 0.65 -14.13 21.34
N ASP A 63 -0.41 -14.93 21.48
CA ASP A 63 -1.43 -14.77 22.53
C ASP A 63 -1.02 -15.35 23.92
N LYS A 64 0.27 -15.66 24.13
CA LYS A 64 0.78 -16.35 25.33
C LYS A 64 1.74 -15.54 26.20
N GLU A 65 1.96 -14.26 25.89
CA GLU A 65 2.77 -13.34 26.70
C GLU A 65 1.93 -12.39 27.55
#